data_AF-A0A956QBP2-F1
#
_entry.id   AF-A0A956QBP2-F1
#
_cell.length_a   1.000
_cell.length_b   1.000
_cell.length_c   1.000
_cell.angle_alpha   90.00
_cell.angle_beta   90.00
_cell.angle_gamma   90.00
#
_symmetry.space_group_name_H-M   'P 1'
#
loop_
_entity.id
_entity.type
_entity.pdbx_description
1 polymer ?
#
loop_
_entity_poly.entity_id
_entity_poly.type
_entity_poly.pdbx_seq_one_letter_code
_entity_poly.pdbx_strand_id
1 'polypeptide(L)'
;MLWSILRDYYDRSGLTAWNSGSIPFYITNTPRLAAAWADVAVGYLRDLAWAEQLDYDSPVYMVELGSGSGRHGFLLLRALEDLAQAHPLSKLKICLVLADLSQRNLDFYRSHPRFETYLEEGRLDFACFNAEQGESLELQYSGKTLRAGEAKNPMIFVANYLLDSLSQDAFRVHSGELKECLPRLVTPADVDMQDPKLLKKMKVKYDYHEIDPDYYEDETWNAILEEYRDRLGDTGFSFPVGPLNCLANLGRVAGGRMLFLTADKAWSRIADLVGLDDPDPVLHGGGFSMTVNFHALDVYLAKLGGFALHSTLRDAVLEASAFVLEPGLENFPETGLAFEKAIEDFGPIDFFSVKECLQSEVKEPSLRMTIDLLRLSRWDPQTLYDFSEALLERVEHADPDVQREVRIALLRVWDNFYSIGDEIDVPFEIARIFYRLDHYLDAVKFYRVSLDMFGFHKMTVHNVGLCYYYMRELEEALHWFDRALELDADYGPAREWRLRVKAEMGEVSEAYRPLYASGERLRAVPQSPRKKTPVA
;
A
#
# COMPACT_ATOMS: atom_id res chain seq x y z
N MET A 1 11.77 -20.18 -16.05
CA MET A 1 11.67 -20.93 -14.76
C MET A 1 11.56 -20.01 -13.56
N LEU A 2 12.50 -19.08 -13.33
CA LEU A 2 12.43 -18.13 -12.19
C LEU A 2 11.07 -17.39 -12.12
N TRP A 3 10.63 -16.84 -13.24
CA TRP A 3 9.36 -16.12 -13.34
C TRP A 3 8.12 -17.00 -13.08
N SER A 4 8.16 -18.30 -13.39
CA SER A 4 7.06 -19.20 -13.05
C SER A 4 7.02 -19.50 -11.56
N ILE A 5 8.19 -19.70 -10.93
CA ILE A 5 8.30 -19.87 -9.47
C ILE A 5 7.73 -18.64 -8.74
N LEU A 6 8.05 -17.43 -9.22
CA LEU A 6 7.56 -16.18 -8.64
C LEU A 6 6.02 -16.07 -8.75
N ARG A 7 5.47 -16.31 -9.95
CA ARG A 7 4.01 -16.28 -10.17
C ARG A 7 3.28 -17.32 -9.33
N ASP A 8 3.78 -18.55 -9.28
CA ASP A 8 3.20 -19.63 -8.46
C ASP A 8 3.23 -19.28 -6.96
N TYR A 9 4.27 -18.58 -6.50
CA TYR A 9 4.37 -18.12 -5.11
C TYR A 9 3.26 -17.12 -4.78
N TYR A 10 3.08 -16.08 -5.60
CA TYR A 10 2.04 -15.07 -5.36
C TYR A 10 0.62 -15.63 -5.50
N ASP A 11 0.36 -16.46 -6.51
CA ASP A 11 -0.96 -17.08 -6.69
C ASP A 11 -1.33 -18.03 -5.53
N ARG A 12 -0.36 -18.84 -5.05
CA ARG A 12 -0.59 -19.74 -3.91
C ARG A 12 -0.76 -18.99 -2.60
N SER A 13 0.08 -17.98 -2.36
CA SER A 13 0.09 -17.26 -1.09
C SER A 13 -1.19 -16.45 -0.93
N GLY A 14 -1.70 -15.83 -2.00
CA GLY A 14 -2.81 -14.87 -1.88
C GLY A 14 -2.56 -13.92 -0.71
N LEU A 15 -3.61 -13.44 -0.04
CA LEU A 15 -3.52 -12.44 1.04
C LEU A 15 -2.46 -12.69 2.12
N THR A 16 -2.06 -13.95 2.32
CA THR A 16 -1.04 -14.31 3.30
C THR A 16 0.37 -13.79 2.97
N ALA A 17 0.65 -13.46 1.71
CA ALA A 17 1.91 -12.82 1.32
C ALA A 17 2.09 -11.46 2.02
N TRP A 18 1.01 -10.72 2.21
CA TRP A 18 1.02 -9.36 2.77
C TRP A 18 0.84 -9.34 4.29
N ASN A 19 -0.06 -10.18 4.85
CA ASN A 19 -0.33 -10.15 6.29
C ASN A 19 0.73 -10.85 7.16
N SER A 20 1.61 -11.67 6.57
CA SER A 20 2.67 -12.39 7.29
C SER A 20 3.91 -11.54 7.58
N GLY A 21 3.98 -10.31 7.06
CA GLY A 21 5.15 -9.44 7.15
C GLY A 21 6.37 -9.94 6.36
N SER A 22 6.18 -10.92 5.47
CA SER A 22 7.27 -11.54 4.69
C SER A 22 7.70 -10.74 3.46
N ILE A 23 6.84 -9.82 2.99
CA ILE A 23 7.07 -8.92 1.87
C ILE A 23 6.82 -7.49 2.36
N PRO A 24 7.81 -6.57 2.30
CA PRO A 24 7.59 -5.17 2.61
C PRO A 24 6.68 -4.51 1.56
N PHE A 25 5.54 -3.95 1.97
CA PHE A 25 4.59 -3.29 1.06
C PHE A 25 4.01 -1.97 1.59
N TYR A 26 4.41 -1.54 2.80
CA TYR A 26 3.81 -0.38 3.46
C TYR A 26 3.96 0.91 2.65
N ILE A 27 5.17 1.23 2.15
CA ILE A 27 5.46 2.49 1.46
C ILE A 27 4.55 2.74 0.24
N THR A 28 4.11 1.67 -0.43
CA THR A 28 3.21 1.71 -1.59
C THR A 28 1.72 1.57 -1.24
N ASN A 29 1.38 1.42 0.04
CA ASN A 29 0.01 1.18 0.53
C ASN A 29 -0.40 2.22 1.58
N THR A 30 -0.04 3.49 1.34
CA THR A 30 -0.33 4.61 2.25
C THR A 30 -1.39 5.56 1.69
N PRO A 31 -2.17 6.25 2.55
CA PRO A 31 -3.12 7.28 2.09
C PRO A 31 -2.43 8.43 1.36
N ARG A 32 -1.17 8.71 1.71
CA ARG A 32 -0.37 9.75 1.07
C ARG A 32 0.02 9.41 -0.36
N LEU A 33 0.43 8.18 -0.65
CA LEU A 33 0.70 7.76 -2.03
C LEU A 33 -0.59 7.73 -2.87
N ALA A 34 -1.65 7.14 -2.34
CA ALA A 34 -2.95 7.09 -3.00
C ALA A 34 -3.47 8.49 -3.37
N ALA A 35 -3.32 9.44 -2.45
CA ALA A 35 -3.62 10.84 -2.70
C ALA A 35 -2.74 11.47 -3.78
N ALA A 36 -1.44 11.20 -3.76
CA ALA A 36 -0.53 11.75 -4.76
C ALA A 36 -0.89 11.26 -6.18
N TRP A 37 -1.23 9.98 -6.32
CA TRP A 37 -1.73 9.41 -7.58
C TRP A 37 -3.08 9.99 -8.00
N ALA A 38 -3.99 10.21 -7.06
CA ALA A 38 -5.24 10.89 -7.34
C ALA A 38 -5.02 12.34 -7.82
N ASP A 39 -4.08 13.07 -7.21
CA ASP A 39 -3.73 14.44 -7.60
C ASP A 39 -3.13 14.49 -9.03
N VAL A 40 -2.20 13.59 -9.37
CA VAL A 40 -1.61 13.51 -10.73
C VAL A 40 -2.65 13.09 -11.76
N ALA A 41 -3.49 12.09 -11.45
CA ALA A 41 -4.59 11.66 -12.30
C ALA A 41 -5.57 12.82 -12.59
N VAL A 42 -5.90 13.62 -11.58
CA VAL A 42 -6.75 14.81 -11.74
C VAL A 42 -6.06 15.89 -12.57
N GLY A 43 -4.75 16.08 -12.44
CA GLY A 43 -3.97 16.97 -13.30
C GLY A 43 -4.11 16.60 -14.78
N TYR A 44 -3.90 15.31 -15.09
CA TYR A 44 -4.08 14.77 -16.45
C TYR A 44 -5.52 14.96 -16.97
N LEU A 45 -6.52 14.65 -16.16
CA LEU A 45 -7.91 14.86 -16.55
C LEU A 45 -8.27 16.34 -16.73
N ARG A 46 -7.63 17.28 -16.01
CA ARG A 46 -7.84 18.73 -16.23
C ARG A 46 -7.24 19.20 -17.54
N ASP A 47 -6.03 18.75 -17.88
CA ASP A 47 -5.41 19.05 -19.16
C ASP A 47 -6.33 18.61 -20.32
N LEU A 48 -6.89 17.40 -20.23
CA LEU A 48 -7.83 16.88 -21.21
C LEU A 48 -9.20 17.58 -21.21
N ALA A 49 -9.70 17.96 -20.04
CA ALA A 49 -10.94 18.72 -19.94
C ALA A 49 -10.82 20.07 -20.65
N TRP A 50 -9.68 20.76 -20.51
CA TRP A 50 -9.41 22.02 -21.20
C TRP A 50 -9.19 21.85 -22.70
N ALA A 51 -8.61 20.74 -23.11
CA ALA A 51 -8.48 20.38 -24.53
C ALA A 51 -9.78 19.83 -25.14
N GLU A 52 -10.89 19.80 -24.39
CA GLU A 52 -12.19 19.25 -24.80
C GLU A 52 -12.12 17.77 -25.26
N GLN A 53 -11.22 16.98 -24.67
CA GLN A 53 -10.97 15.59 -25.05
C GLN A 53 -11.62 14.55 -24.12
N LEU A 54 -12.54 14.97 -23.25
CA LEU A 54 -13.29 14.10 -22.34
C LEU A 54 -14.75 13.93 -22.78
N ASP A 55 -15.23 12.68 -22.74
CA ASP A 55 -16.64 12.30 -22.86
C ASP A 55 -17.24 12.19 -21.45
N TYR A 56 -18.03 13.19 -21.04
CA TYR A 56 -18.64 13.24 -19.70
C TYR A 56 -19.81 12.27 -19.51
N ASP A 57 -20.33 11.66 -20.57
CA ASP A 57 -21.40 10.66 -20.49
C ASP A 57 -20.84 9.24 -20.25
N SER A 58 -19.53 9.08 -20.43
CA SER A 58 -18.81 7.81 -20.31
C SER A 58 -17.83 7.84 -19.13
N PRO A 59 -17.58 6.72 -18.45
CA PRO A 59 -16.63 6.70 -17.34
C PRO A 59 -15.19 6.84 -17.84
N VAL A 60 -14.32 7.37 -16.97
CA VAL A 60 -12.87 7.13 -17.01
C VAL A 60 -12.61 5.86 -16.21
N TYR A 61 -11.85 4.94 -16.79
CA TYR A 61 -11.40 3.75 -16.09
C TYR A 61 -9.99 3.98 -15.54
N MET A 62 -9.87 3.88 -14.22
CA MET A 62 -8.58 3.86 -13.53
C MET A 62 -8.32 2.41 -13.09
N VAL A 63 -7.20 1.81 -13.45
CA VAL A 63 -6.94 0.38 -13.24
C VAL A 63 -5.69 0.22 -12.38
N GLU A 64 -5.85 -0.33 -11.18
CA GLU A 64 -4.73 -0.70 -10.32
C GLU A 64 -4.29 -2.13 -10.63
N LEU A 65 -3.12 -2.29 -11.23
CA LEU A 65 -2.53 -3.56 -11.61
C LEU A 65 -1.75 -4.14 -10.42
N GLY A 66 -1.87 -5.45 -10.21
CA GLY A 66 -1.21 -6.09 -9.06
C GLY A 66 -1.75 -5.56 -7.74
N SER A 67 -3.09 -5.40 -7.64
CA SER A 67 -3.75 -4.76 -6.49
C SER A 67 -3.45 -5.42 -5.13
N GLY A 68 -2.94 -6.66 -5.12
CA GLY A 68 -2.35 -7.30 -3.96
C GLY A 68 -3.35 -7.52 -2.83
N SER A 69 -3.29 -6.66 -1.81
CA SER A 69 -4.21 -6.72 -0.67
C SER A 69 -5.48 -5.89 -0.87
N GLY A 70 -5.57 -5.07 -1.93
CA GLY A 70 -6.66 -4.12 -2.17
C GLY A 70 -6.61 -2.87 -1.28
N ARG A 71 -5.61 -2.73 -0.40
CA ARG A 71 -5.50 -1.62 0.55
C ARG A 71 -5.25 -0.29 -0.15
N HIS A 72 -4.26 -0.24 -1.04
CA HIS A 72 -3.99 0.96 -1.84
C HIS A 72 -5.22 1.35 -2.67
N GLY A 73 -5.85 0.39 -3.36
CA GLY A 73 -7.09 0.63 -4.11
C GLY A 73 -8.22 1.25 -3.29
N PHE A 74 -8.42 0.79 -2.05
CA PHE A 74 -9.37 1.44 -1.12
C PHE A 74 -8.98 2.88 -0.80
N LEU A 75 -7.71 3.13 -0.48
CA LEU A 75 -7.22 4.47 -0.17
C LEU A 75 -7.30 5.41 -1.39
N LEU A 76 -7.12 4.86 -2.60
CA LEU A 76 -7.23 5.58 -3.85
C LEU A 76 -8.70 5.95 -4.15
N LEU A 77 -9.65 5.05 -3.92
CA LEU A 77 -11.10 5.39 -3.98
C LEU A 77 -11.44 6.55 -3.06
N ARG A 78 -10.95 6.50 -1.82
CA ARG A 78 -11.14 7.58 -0.83
C ARG A 78 -10.52 8.89 -1.28
N ALA A 79 -9.30 8.87 -1.80
CA ALA A 79 -8.65 10.07 -2.33
C ALA A 79 -9.41 10.66 -3.53
N LEU A 80 -9.95 9.81 -4.41
CA LEU A 80 -10.76 10.23 -5.55
C LEU A 80 -12.11 10.84 -5.12
N GLU A 81 -12.71 10.40 -4.01
CA GLU A 81 -13.93 11.03 -3.46
C GLU A 81 -13.73 12.49 -3.10
N ASP A 82 -12.63 12.78 -2.43
CA ASP A 82 -12.28 14.14 -2.01
C ASP A 82 -12.10 15.06 -3.22
N LEU A 83 -11.65 14.51 -4.35
CA LEU A 83 -11.36 15.24 -5.58
C LEU A 83 -12.53 15.30 -6.56
N ALA A 84 -13.47 14.35 -6.52
CA ALA A 84 -14.67 14.30 -7.36
C ALA A 84 -15.60 15.52 -7.16
N GLN A 85 -15.38 16.32 -6.11
CA GLN A 85 -16.14 17.55 -5.87
C GLN A 85 -15.56 18.78 -6.59
N ALA A 86 -14.36 18.68 -7.17
CA ALA A 86 -13.70 19.80 -7.84
C ALA A 86 -14.16 19.96 -9.31
N HIS A 87 -14.56 21.18 -9.69
CA HIS A 87 -14.87 21.54 -11.09
C HIS A 87 -13.58 21.57 -11.94
N PRO A 88 -13.58 21.17 -13.23
CA PRO A 88 -14.70 20.72 -14.09
C PRO A 88 -15.04 19.23 -14.00
N LEU A 89 -14.32 18.46 -13.18
CA LEU A 89 -14.43 16.99 -13.16
C LEU A 89 -15.63 16.47 -12.36
N SER A 90 -16.40 17.33 -11.69
CA SER A 90 -17.52 16.92 -10.85
C SER A 90 -18.66 16.19 -11.55
N LYS A 91 -18.70 16.22 -12.89
CA LYS A 91 -19.64 15.44 -13.71
C LYS A 91 -19.04 14.13 -14.24
N LEU A 92 -17.71 13.98 -14.16
CA LEU A 92 -17.01 12.84 -14.71
C LEU A 92 -17.13 11.65 -13.76
N LYS A 93 -17.52 10.50 -14.31
CA LYS A 93 -17.57 9.26 -13.55
C LYS A 93 -16.22 8.58 -13.63
N ILE A 94 -15.61 8.29 -12.48
CA ILE A 94 -14.37 7.51 -12.40
C ILE A 94 -14.74 6.14 -11.82
N CYS A 95 -14.37 5.08 -12.54
CA CYS A 95 -14.49 3.70 -12.10
C CYS A 95 -13.08 3.16 -11.85
N LEU A 96 -12.76 2.85 -10.59
CA LEU A 96 -11.54 2.13 -10.23
C LEU A 96 -11.73 0.64 -10.53
N VAL A 97 -10.79 0.01 -11.22
CA VAL A 97 -10.75 -1.42 -11.47
C VAL A 97 -9.55 -1.99 -10.72
N LEU A 98 -9.79 -2.86 -9.75
CA LEU A 98 -8.70 -3.60 -9.11
C LEU A 98 -8.39 -4.84 -9.96
N ALA A 99 -7.20 -4.85 -10.55
CA ALA A 99 -6.72 -5.90 -11.42
C ALA A 99 -5.62 -6.72 -10.71
N ASP A 100 -5.80 -8.02 -10.65
CA ASP A 100 -4.86 -8.94 -10.01
C ASP A 100 -4.81 -10.27 -10.79
N LEU A 101 -3.69 -10.98 -10.69
CA LEU A 101 -3.55 -12.31 -11.28
C LEU A 101 -4.31 -13.36 -10.47
N SER A 102 -4.43 -13.18 -9.15
CA SER A 102 -5.04 -14.14 -8.25
C SER A 102 -6.54 -13.89 -8.09
N GLN A 103 -7.36 -14.84 -8.56
CA GLN A 103 -8.81 -14.80 -8.35
C GLN A 103 -9.19 -14.76 -6.86
N ARG A 104 -8.36 -15.33 -5.98
CA ARG A 104 -8.61 -15.32 -4.53
C ARG A 104 -8.58 -13.91 -3.94
N ASN A 105 -7.69 -13.05 -4.44
CA ASN A 105 -7.65 -11.65 -4.04
C ASN A 105 -8.92 -10.92 -4.49
N LEU A 106 -9.39 -11.18 -5.71
CA LEU A 106 -10.62 -10.59 -6.25
C LEU A 106 -11.86 -11.03 -5.45
N ASP A 107 -11.94 -12.31 -5.07
CA ASP A 107 -13.03 -12.84 -4.23
C ASP A 107 -13.04 -12.19 -2.83
N PHE A 108 -11.86 -11.91 -2.28
CA PHE A 108 -11.73 -11.13 -1.05
C PHE A 108 -12.23 -9.69 -1.22
N TYR A 109 -11.83 -8.99 -2.29
CA TYR A 109 -12.32 -7.63 -2.54
C TYR A 109 -13.85 -7.60 -2.64
N ARG A 110 -14.43 -8.55 -3.37
CA ARG A 110 -15.88 -8.66 -3.55
C ARG A 110 -16.65 -8.84 -2.25
N SER A 111 -16.06 -9.49 -1.25
CA SER A 111 -16.68 -9.74 0.06
C SER A 111 -16.31 -8.71 1.12
N HIS A 112 -15.38 -7.79 0.83
CA HIS A 112 -14.90 -6.83 1.81
C HIS A 112 -15.92 -5.69 2.05
N PRO A 113 -16.40 -5.47 3.29
CA PRO A 113 -17.47 -4.50 3.57
C PRO A 113 -17.16 -3.06 3.14
N ARG A 114 -15.88 -2.66 3.17
CA ARG A 114 -15.45 -1.30 2.75
C ARG A 114 -15.57 -1.06 1.24
N PHE A 115 -15.86 -2.09 0.44
CA PHE A 115 -16.05 -1.98 -1.01
C PHE A 115 -17.51 -2.04 -1.46
N GLU A 116 -18.44 -2.46 -0.58
CA GLU A 116 -19.85 -2.68 -0.91
C GLU A 116 -20.49 -1.46 -1.58
N THR A 117 -20.42 -0.28 -0.95
CA THR A 117 -21.00 0.96 -1.49
C THR A 117 -20.38 1.35 -2.84
N TYR A 118 -19.07 1.20 -3.01
CA TYR A 118 -18.40 1.56 -4.27
C TYR A 118 -18.80 0.64 -5.42
N LEU A 119 -19.05 -0.64 -5.14
CA LEU A 119 -19.55 -1.61 -6.11
C LEU A 119 -20.99 -1.27 -6.53
N GLU A 120 -21.87 -1.00 -5.56
CA GLU A 120 -23.26 -0.62 -5.83
C GLU A 120 -23.38 0.68 -6.64
N GLU A 121 -22.51 1.66 -6.38
CA GLU A 121 -22.45 2.93 -7.10
C GLU A 121 -21.77 2.83 -8.48
N GLY A 122 -21.19 1.67 -8.84
CA GLY A 122 -20.46 1.47 -10.09
C GLY A 122 -19.12 2.23 -10.16
N ARG A 123 -18.54 2.56 -8.99
CA ARG A 123 -17.27 3.27 -8.83
C ARG A 123 -16.08 2.33 -8.65
N LEU A 124 -16.36 1.05 -8.41
CA LEU A 124 -15.38 -0.03 -8.28
C LEU A 124 -15.79 -1.23 -9.15
N ASP A 125 -14.80 -1.86 -9.77
CA ASP A 125 -14.93 -3.17 -10.45
C ASP A 125 -13.64 -3.98 -10.29
N PHE A 126 -13.62 -5.22 -10.78
CA PHE A 126 -12.50 -6.15 -10.64
C PHE A 126 -12.18 -6.84 -11.95
N ALA A 127 -10.91 -7.12 -12.22
CA ALA A 127 -10.50 -7.90 -13.39
C ALA A 127 -9.39 -8.89 -13.02
N CYS A 128 -9.52 -10.14 -13.47
CA CYS A 128 -8.39 -11.06 -13.46
C CYS A 128 -7.50 -10.72 -14.66
N PHE A 129 -6.27 -10.29 -14.41
CA PHE A 129 -5.42 -9.72 -15.46
C PHE A 129 -3.96 -10.13 -15.30
N ASN A 130 -3.38 -10.62 -16.40
CA ASN A 130 -1.95 -10.87 -16.50
C ASN A 130 -1.28 -9.65 -17.12
N ALA A 131 -0.47 -8.94 -16.35
CA ALA A 131 0.19 -7.71 -16.78
C ALA A 131 1.06 -7.87 -18.04
N GLU A 132 1.68 -9.03 -18.26
CA GLU A 132 2.59 -9.25 -19.40
C GLU A 132 1.85 -9.68 -20.68
N GLN A 133 0.66 -10.26 -20.56
CA GLN A 133 -0.03 -10.96 -21.67
C GLN A 133 -1.46 -10.50 -21.91
N GLY A 134 -2.06 -9.75 -21.00
CA GLY A 134 -3.46 -9.38 -21.05
C GLY A 134 -3.73 -8.34 -22.12
N GLU A 135 -4.60 -8.67 -23.07
CA GLU A 135 -5.01 -7.77 -24.18
C GLU A 135 -6.41 -7.18 -24.00
N SER A 136 -7.09 -7.54 -22.90
CA SER A 136 -8.40 -7.02 -22.51
C SER A 136 -8.63 -7.18 -21.01
N LEU A 137 -9.48 -6.33 -20.44
CA LEU A 137 -9.94 -6.41 -19.05
C LEU A 137 -11.39 -6.88 -19.03
N GLU A 138 -11.61 -8.10 -18.52
CA GLU A 138 -12.95 -8.63 -18.29
C GLU A 138 -13.41 -8.25 -16.88
N LEU A 139 -14.34 -7.30 -16.79
CA LEU A 139 -14.84 -6.74 -15.55
C LEU A 139 -15.86 -7.69 -14.91
N GLN A 140 -15.52 -8.23 -13.74
CA GLN A 140 -16.27 -9.32 -13.11
C GLN A 140 -17.55 -8.87 -12.39
N TYR A 141 -17.64 -7.61 -11.97
CA TYR A 141 -18.83 -7.09 -11.30
C TYR A 141 -19.84 -6.54 -12.32
N SER A 142 -19.40 -5.68 -13.24
CA SER A 142 -20.30 -5.10 -14.27
C SER A 142 -20.55 -6.02 -15.47
N GLY A 143 -19.71 -7.04 -15.69
CA GLY A 143 -19.79 -7.92 -16.87
C GLY A 143 -19.32 -7.27 -18.18
N LYS A 144 -18.69 -6.09 -18.12
CA LYS A 144 -18.14 -5.39 -19.28
C LYS A 144 -16.77 -5.96 -19.67
N THR A 145 -16.39 -5.79 -20.93
CA THR A 145 -15.03 -6.09 -21.41
C THR A 145 -14.42 -4.82 -21.97
N LEU A 146 -13.27 -4.40 -21.44
CA LEU A 146 -12.49 -3.30 -22.00
C LEU A 146 -11.40 -3.88 -22.91
N ARG A 147 -11.47 -3.54 -24.17
CA ARG A 147 -10.47 -3.83 -25.22
C ARG A 147 -10.33 -2.57 -26.08
N ALA A 148 -9.39 -2.60 -27.02
CA ALA A 148 -9.14 -1.48 -27.93
C ALA A 148 -10.45 -0.89 -28.50
N GLY A 149 -10.69 0.40 -28.23
CA GLY A 149 -11.86 1.15 -28.71
C GLY A 149 -13.14 1.05 -27.87
N GLU A 150 -13.19 0.26 -26.80
CA GLU A 150 -14.37 0.18 -25.91
C GLU A 150 -14.44 1.33 -24.91
N ALA A 151 -13.30 1.79 -24.40
CA ALA A 151 -13.23 2.99 -23.56
C ALA A 151 -13.22 4.24 -24.45
N LYS A 152 -14.17 5.16 -24.22
CA LYS A 152 -14.23 6.44 -24.95
C LYS A 152 -13.31 7.51 -24.38
N ASN A 153 -13.13 7.48 -23.06
CA ASN A 153 -12.16 8.30 -22.35
C ASN A 153 -10.80 7.59 -22.31
N PRO A 154 -9.70 8.33 -22.09
CA PRO A 154 -8.42 7.71 -21.77
C PRO A 154 -8.54 6.79 -20.55
N MET A 155 -7.60 5.86 -20.43
CA MET A 155 -7.48 5.01 -19.25
C MET A 155 -6.30 5.44 -18.39
N ILE A 156 -6.46 5.32 -17.09
CA ILE A 156 -5.40 5.59 -16.12
C ILE A 156 -4.98 4.26 -15.52
N PHE A 157 -3.69 4.00 -15.41
CA PHE A 157 -3.15 2.76 -14.84
C PHE A 157 -2.29 3.10 -13.62
N VAL A 158 -2.34 2.27 -12.59
CA VAL A 158 -1.46 2.35 -11.41
C VAL A 158 -0.80 0.99 -11.22
N ALA A 159 0.52 0.94 -11.10
CA ALA A 159 1.30 -0.29 -10.93
C ALA A 159 2.39 -0.09 -9.89
N ASN A 160 2.04 -0.08 -8.60
CA ASN A 160 3.01 0.04 -7.51
C ASN A 160 3.58 -1.34 -7.15
N TYR A 161 4.90 -1.47 -7.02
CA TYR A 161 5.57 -2.75 -6.69
C TYR A 161 5.03 -3.93 -7.51
N LEU A 162 4.96 -3.73 -8.83
CA LEU A 162 4.53 -4.73 -9.78
C LEU A 162 5.59 -4.96 -10.84
N LEU A 163 6.17 -3.88 -11.37
CA LEU A 163 7.08 -3.95 -12.50
C LEU A 163 8.40 -4.64 -12.13
N ASP A 164 8.82 -4.55 -10.86
CA ASP A 164 9.96 -5.29 -10.32
C ASP A 164 9.74 -6.81 -10.24
N SER A 165 8.50 -7.25 -10.42
CA SER A 165 8.06 -8.64 -10.35
C SER A 165 7.64 -9.19 -11.72
N LEU A 166 7.74 -8.37 -12.78
CA LEU A 166 7.53 -8.80 -14.16
C LEU A 166 8.85 -9.26 -14.80
N SER A 167 8.75 -10.02 -15.90
CA SER A 167 9.92 -10.57 -16.57
C SER A 167 10.91 -9.50 -17.05
N GLN A 168 12.20 -9.77 -16.86
CA GLN A 168 13.31 -8.92 -17.30
C GLN A 168 14.42 -9.80 -17.86
N ASP A 169 15.01 -9.33 -18.96
CA ASP A 169 16.25 -9.89 -19.51
C ASP A 169 17.45 -9.16 -18.92
N ALA A 170 18.63 -9.76 -19.01
CA ALA A 170 19.87 -9.18 -18.50
C ALA A 170 20.88 -8.99 -19.62
N PHE A 171 21.48 -7.81 -19.69
CA PHE A 171 22.50 -7.48 -20.66
C PHE A 171 23.69 -6.82 -19.98
N ARG A 172 24.82 -6.82 -20.66
CA ARG A 172 25.95 -5.98 -20.30
C ARG A 172 26.58 -5.35 -21.53
N VAL A 173 27.08 -4.13 -21.36
CA VAL A 173 28.08 -3.55 -22.25
C VAL A 173 29.45 -3.88 -21.66
N HIS A 174 30.35 -4.39 -22.50
CA HIS A 174 31.75 -4.62 -22.12
C HIS A 174 32.65 -4.31 -23.31
N SER A 175 33.58 -3.38 -23.13
CA SER A 175 34.51 -2.93 -24.18
C SER A 175 33.78 -2.47 -25.47
N GLY A 176 32.61 -1.86 -25.33
CA GLY A 176 31.78 -1.39 -26.46
C GLY A 176 30.96 -2.46 -27.17
N GLU A 177 31.02 -3.72 -26.71
CA GLU A 177 30.18 -4.80 -27.22
C GLU A 177 29.00 -5.05 -26.27
N LEU A 178 27.81 -5.27 -26.85
CA LEU A 178 26.62 -5.65 -26.11
C LEU A 178 26.52 -7.18 -26.03
N LYS A 179 26.29 -7.71 -24.84
CA LYS A 179 26.17 -9.15 -24.58
C LYS A 179 24.94 -9.45 -23.76
N GLU A 180 24.21 -10.49 -24.12
CA GLU A 180 23.18 -11.07 -23.27
C GLU A 180 23.86 -11.80 -22.10
N CYS A 181 23.27 -11.65 -20.91
CA CYS A 181 23.66 -12.33 -19.70
C CYS A 181 22.64 -13.44 -19.40
N LEU A 182 22.95 -14.68 -19.77
CA LEU A 182 22.08 -15.82 -19.51
C LEU A 182 22.25 -16.33 -18.07
N PRO A 183 21.18 -16.31 -17.24
CA PRO A 183 21.27 -16.75 -15.86
C PRO A 183 21.34 -18.28 -15.75
N ARG A 184 22.45 -18.76 -15.21
CA ARG A 184 22.67 -20.14 -14.78
C ARG A 184 22.40 -20.27 -13.28
N LEU A 185 21.40 -21.06 -12.94
CA LEU A 185 21.03 -21.33 -11.55
C LEU A 185 21.84 -22.49 -10.99
N VAL A 186 22.54 -22.23 -9.89
CA VAL A 186 23.36 -23.22 -9.20
C VAL A 186 22.72 -23.54 -7.85
N THR A 187 22.43 -24.83 -7.64
CA THR A 187 21.89 -25.37 -6.39
C THR A 187 22.83 -26.41 -5.78
N PRO A 188 22.73 -26.69 -4.46
CA PRO A 188 23.26 -27.92 -3.88
C PRO A 188 22.71 -29.18 -4.58
N ALA A 189 23.44 -30.29 -4.53
CA ALA A 189 23.19 -31.48 -5.36
C ALA A 189 21.84 -32.22 -5.13
N ASP A 190 21.05 -31.85 -4.12
CA ASP A 190 19.84 -32.59 -3.69
C ASP A 190 18.65 -31.65 -3.34
N VAL A 191 18.46 -30.54 -4.06
CA VAL A 191 17.36 -29.62 -3.75
C VAL A 191 16.05 -30.07 -4.38
N ASP A 192 14.99 -30.16 -3.57
CA ASP A 192 13.62 -30.33 -4.02
C ASP A 192 13.14 -29.07 -4.75
N MET A 193 12.75 -29.21 -6.02
CA MET A 193 12.25 -28.11 -6.84
C MET A 193 10.89 -27.57 -6.37
N GLN A 194 10.20 -28.28 -5.47
CA GLN A 194 8.96 -27.84 -4.83
C GLN A 194 9.19 -27.19 -3.46
N ASP A 195 10.43 -27.11 -2.99
CA ASP A 195 10.75 -26.47 -1.70
C ASP A 195 10.40 -24.96 -1.76
N PRO A 196 9.50 -24.46 -0.89
CA PRO A 196 9.18 -23.03 -0.83
C PRO A 196 10.37 -22.14 -0.46
N LYS A 197 11.49 -22.73 0.01
CA LYS A 197 12.76 -22.05 0.29
C LYS A 197 13.82 -22.24 -0.81
N LEU A 198 13.44 -22.81 -1.95
CA LEU A 198 14.34 -23.08 -3.08
C LEU A 198 15.16 -21.85 -3.46
N LEU A 199 14.52 -20.69 -3.65
CA LEU A 199 15.20 -19.45 -4.07
C LEU A 199 16.35 -19.06 -3.13
N LYS A 200 16.19 -19.23 -1.81
CA LYS A 200 17.23 -18.91 -0.82
C LYS A 200 18.45 -19.82 -0.88
N LYS A 201 18.33 -20.97 -1.55
CA LYS A 201 19.40 -21.95 -1.74
C LYS A 201 20.07 -21.82 -3.11
N MET A 202 19.53 -20.99 -4.00
CA MET A 202 20.02 -20.79 -5.35
C MET A 202 21.09 -19.70 -5.38
N LYS A 203 22.08 -19.87 -6.25
CA LYS A 203 22.98 -18.80 -6.67
C LYS A 203 22.82 -18.56 -8.16
N VAL A 204 22.71 -17.29 -8.55
CA VAL A 204 22.71 -16.91 -9.95
C VAL A 204 24.15 -16.71 -10.39
N LYS A 205 24.51 -17.30 -11.54
CA LYS A 205 25.74 -17.01 -12.28
C LYS A 205 25.36 -16.65 -13.70
N TYR A 206 26.21 -15.90 -14.39
CA TYR A 206 25.94 -15.50 -15.77
C TYR A 206 26.92 -16.15 -16.74
N ASP A 207 26.37 -16.61 -17.85
CA ASP A 207 27.11 -16.88 -19.08
C ASP A 207 26.85 -15.70 -20.04
N TYR A 208 27.88 -15.27 -20.77
CA TYR A 208 27.80 -14.08 -21.63
C TYR A 208 27.85 -14.49 -23.10
N HIS A 209 26.91 -13.98 -23.87
CA HIS A 209 26.77 -14.28 -25.29
C HIS A 209 26.65 -12.99 -26.09
N GLU A 210 27.37 -12.89 -27.20
CA GLU A 210 27.15 -11.81 -28.17
C GLU A 210 25.74 -11.94 -28.75
N ILE A 211 25.12 -10.79 -29.03
CA ILE A 211 23.79 -10.73 -29.62
C ILE A 211 23.86 -10.08 -31.00
N ASP A 212 22.94 -10.46 -31.87
CA ASP A 212 22.70 -9.76 -33.13
C ASP A 212 21.94 -8.44 -32.88
N PRO A 213 22.12 -7.40 -33.72
CA PRO A 213 21.41 -6.14 -33.58
C PRO A 213 19.88 -6.23 -33.71
N ASP A 214 19.36 -7.29 -34.33
CA ASP A 214 17.93 -7.60 -34.49
C ASP A 214 17.45 -8.62 -33.44
N TYR A 215 17.98 -8.55 -32.21
CA TYR A 215 17.71 -9.49 -31.12
C TYR A 215 16.22 -9.68 -30.80
N TYR A 216 15.47 -8.57 -30.69
CA TYR A 216 14.02 -8.58 -30.49
C TYR A 216 13.26 -8.37 -31.79
N GLU A 217 12.01 -8.84 -31.86
CA GLU A 217 11.12 -8.55 -33.00
C GLU A 217 10.72 -7.06 -33.07
N ASP A 218 10.67 -6.36 -31.93
CA ASP A 218 10.34 -4.93 -31.86
C ASP A 218 11.60 -4.07 -32.10
N GLU A 219 11.62 -3.39 -33.25
CA GLU A 219 12.70 -2.47 -33.65
C GLU A 219 12.94 -1.35 -32.61
N THR A 220 11.90 -0.94 -31.89
CA THR A 220 11.96 0.07 -30.83
C THR A 220 12.84 -0.42 -29.68
N TRP A 221 12.74 -1.71 -29.33
CA TRP A 221 13.50 -2.32 -28.24
C TRP A 221 14.96 -2.48 -28.63
N ASN A 222 15.23 -2.94 -29.86
CA ASN A 222 16.59 -3.02 -30.39
C ASN A 222 17.25 -1.65 -30.45
N ALA A 223 16.51 -0.59 -30.80
CA ALA A 223 17.04 0.77 -30.80
C ALA A 223 17.44 1.27 -29.39
N ILE A 224 16.77 0.80 -28.33
CA ILE A 224 17.16 1.11 -26.94
C ILE A 224 18.46 0.38 -26.57
N LEU A 225 18.56 -0.90 -26.93
CA LEU A 225 19.78 -1.69 -26.73
C LEU A 225 20.98 -1.07 -27.45
N GLU A 226 20.79 -0.64 -28.70
CA GLU A 226 21.81 0.05 -29.49
C GLU A 226 22.26 1.35 -28.84
N GLU A 227 21.30 2.15 -28.36
CA GLU A 227 21.60 3.38 -27.63
C GLU A 227 22.43 3.10 -26.37
N TYR A 228 22.10 2.04 -25.63
CA TYR A 228 22.86 1.65 -24.45
C TYR A 228 24.27 1.16 -24.80
N ARG A 229 24.43 0.38 -25.86
CA ARG A 229 25.75 -0.02 -26.37
C ARG A 229 26.62 1.19 -26.70
N ASP A 230 26.04 2.20 -27.33
CA ASP A 230 26.78 3.38 -27.80
C ASP A 230 27.07 4.40 -26.69
N ARG A 231 26.21 4.50 -25.67
CA ARG A 231 26.30 5.53 -24.63
C ARG A 231 26.89 5.05 -23.30
N LEU A 232 26.74 3.78 -22.95
CA LEU A 232 27.21 3.25 -21.68
C LEU A 232 28.64 2.70 -21.78
N GLY A 233 29.38 2.80 -20.68
CA GLY A 233 30.65 2.09 -20.51
C GLY A 233 30.43 0.64 -20.06
N ASP A 234 31.47 0.04 -19.47
CA ASP A 234 31.35 -1.29 -18.88
C ASP A 234 30.31 -1.30 -17.75
N THR A 235 29.18 -1.99 -17.96
CA THR A 235 28.05 -2.01 -17.03
C THR A 235 27.09 -3.14 -17.35
N GLY A 236 26.45 -3.71 -16.32
CA GLY A 236 25.31 -4.62 -16.45
C GLY A 236 23.98 -3.87 -16.28
N PHE A 237 22.91 -4.32 -16.94
CA PHE A 237 21.58 -3.74 -16.74
C PHE A 237 20.46 -4.72 -17.08
N SER A 238 19.33 -4.54 -16.40
CA SER A 238 18.10 -5.25 -16.74
C SER A 238 17.43 -4.58 -17.94
N PHE A 239 16.92 -5.37 -18.87
CA PHE A 239 16.04 -4.91 -19.94
C PHE A 239 14.59 -5.33 -19.64
N PRO A 240 13.64 -4.38 -19.54
CA PRO A 240 12.36 -4.62 -18.88
C PRO A 240 11.30 -5.18 -19.85
N VAL A 241 11.51 -6.38 -20.38
CA VAL A 241 10.62 -7.01 -21.38
C VAL A 241 9.16 -7.16 -20.91
N GLY A 242 8.94 -7.58 -19.66
CA GLY A 242 7.62 -7.70 -19.05
C GLY A 242 6.92 -6.35 -18.90
N PRO A 243 7.55 -5.34 -18.29
CA PRO A 243 7.00 -3.98 -18.23
C PRO A 243 6.75 -3.34 -19.61
N LEU A 244 7.62 -3.56 -20.61
CA LEU A 244 7.41 -3.08 -21.98
C LEU A 244 6.19 -3.72 -22.63
N ASN A 245 6.04 -5.05 -22.52
CA ASN A 245 4.84 -5.76 -22.96
C ASN A 245 3.58 -5.24 -22.26
N CYS A 246 3.66 -4.98 -20.95
CA CYS A 246 2.56 -4.41 -20.18
C CYS A 246 2.13 -3.05 -20.73
N LEU A 247 3.06 -2.11 -20.90
CA LEU A 247 2.76 -0.79 -21.48
C LEU A 247 2.19 -0.89 -22.89
N ALA A 248 2.76 -1.76 -23.75
CA ALA A 248 2.27 -1.95 -25.11
C ALA A 248 0.83 -2.48 -25.14
N ASN A 249 0.52 -3.49 -24.33
CA ASN A 249 -0.80 -4.10 -24.25
C ASN A 249 -1.83 -3.12 -23.69
N LEU A 250 -1.51 -2.42 -22.61
CA LEU A 250 -2.40 -1.43 -22.01
C LEU A 250 -2.60 -0.21 -22.89
N GLY A 251 -1.56 0.23 -23.59
CA GLY A 251 -1.66 1.25 -24.63
C GLY A 251 -2.67 0.86 -25.71
N ARG A 252 -2.67 -0.41 -26.17
CA ARG A 252 -3.69 -0.93 -27.10
C ARG A 252 -5.09 -0.93 -26.48
N VAL A 253 -5.24 -1.44 -25.25
CA VAL A 253 -6.54 -1.48 -24.53
C VAL A 253 -7.13 -0.07 -24.37
N ALA A 254 -6.28 0.90 -24.03
CA ALA A 254 -6.64 2.30 -23.84
C ALA A 254 -6.81 3.08 -25.15
N GLY A 255 -6.68 2.45 -26.32
CA GLY A 255 -6.82 3.10 -27.61
C GLY A 255 -5.72 4.13 -27.90
N GLY A 256 -4.53 3.94 -27.31
CA GLY A 256 -3.37 4.83 -27.43
C GLY A 256 -3.45 6.07 -26.54
N ARG A 257 -4.39 6.15 -25.59
CA ARG A 257 -4.60 7.31 -24.71
C ARG A 257 -4.55 6.88 -23.25
N MET A 258 -3.40 7.05 -22.60
CA MET A 258 -3.22 6.61 -21.22
C MET A 258 -2.29 7.49 -20.39
N LEU A 259 -2.57 7.49 -19.08
CA LEU A 259 -1.63 7.85 -18.02
C LEU A 259 -1.28 6.58 -17.24
N PHE A 260 -0.01 6.26 -17.11
CA PHE A 260 0.48 5.12 -16.34
C PHE A 260 1.34 5.60 -15.18
N LEU A 261 0.88 5.35 -13.96
CA LEU A 261 1.51 5.74 -12.70
C LEU A 261 2.17 4.52 -12.05
N THR A 262 3.38 4.67 -11.54
CA THR A 262 4.07 3.58 -10.86
C THR A 262 5.00 4.12 -9.78
N ALA A 263 5.09 3.40 -8.67
CA ALA A 263 6.14 3.54 -7.69
C ALA A 263 6.82 2.18 -7.53
N ASP A 264 8.08 2.09 -7.94
CA ASP A 264 8.80 0.82 -7.98
C ASP A 264 10.30 1.00 -7.73
N LYS A 265 11.01 -0.09 -7.41
CA LYS A 265 12.47 -0.06 -7.29
C LYS A 265 13.06 0.03 -8.71
N ALA A 266 13.54 1.20 -9.10
CA ALA A 266 13.92 1.42 -10.49
C ALA A 266 15.13 2.36 -10.69
N TRP A 267 15.66 2.32 -11.91
CA TRP A 267 16.60 3.27 -12.47
C TRP A 267 15.90 4.08 -13.57
N SER A 268 15.73 5.38 -13.35
CA SER A 268 14.98 6.28 -14.23
C SER A 268 15.88 7.13 -15.15
N ARG A 269 17.16 7.29 -14.81
CA ARG A 269 18.13 8.04 -15.63
C ARG A 269 19.16 7.12 -16.25
N ILE A 270 19.65 7.47 -17.44
CA ILE A 270 20.77 6.74 -18.04
C ILE A 270 22.04 6.76 -17.17
N ALA A 271 22.25 7.83 -16.39
CA ALA A 271 23.38 7.93 -15.47
C ALA A 271 23.30 6.91 -14.33
N ASP A 272 22.10 6.47 -13.97
CA ASP A 272 21.88 5.45 -12.94
C ASP A 272 22.32 4.05 -13.41
N LEU A 273 22.48 3.86 -14.73
CA LEU A 273 22.92 2.61 -15.36
C LEU A 273 24.44 2.49 -15.49
N VAL A 274 25.22 3.45 -14.99
CA VAL A 274 26.68 3.48 -15.18
C VAL A 274 27.40 2.67 -14.10
N GLY A 275 28.25 1.73 -14.54
CA GLY A 275 29.14 0.98 -13.65
C GLY A 275 28.42 0.00 -12.72
N LEU A 276 27.24 -0.46 -13.10
CA LEU A 276 26.49 -1.47 -12.38
C LEU A 276 27.07 -2.86 -12.63
N ASP A 277 26.94 -3.72 -11.63
CA ASP A 277 27.15 -5.16 -11.80
C ASP A 277 26.04 -5.78 -12.65
N ASP A 278 26.21 -7.07 -13.00
CA ASP A 278 25.15 -7.82 -13.69
C ASP A 278 23.88 -7.84 -12.82
N PRO A 279 22.67 -7.73 -13.42
CA PRO A 279 21.42 -7.71 -12.66
C PRO A 279 21.27 -8.91 -11.73
N ASP A 280 20.98 -8.69 -10.45
CA ASP A 280 20.81 -9.78 -9.47
C ASP A 280 19.44 -9.70 -8.77
N PRO A 281 18.67 -10.80 -8.72
CA PRO A 281 17.42 -10.85 -7.98
C PRO A 281 17.57 -10.58 -6.48
N VAL A 282 16.75 -9.68 -5.94
CA VAL A 282 16.67 -9.43 -4.50
C VAL A 282 15.62 -10.34 -3.88
N LEU A 283 16.07 -11.35 -3.14
CA LEU A 283 15.20 -12.35 -2.52
C LEU A 283 14.46 -11.80 -1.28
N HIS A 284 13.17 -12.06 -1.18
CA HIS A 284 12.34 -11.72 -0.02
C HIS A 284 11.15 -12.69 0.11
N GLY A 285 10.71 -12.99 1.32
CA GLY A 285 9.67 -14.01 1.54
C GLY A 285 10.01 -15.35 0.87
N GLY A 286 9.11 -15.80 -0.01
CA GLY A 286 9.29 -16.93 -0.94
C GLY A 286 9.45 -16.52 -2.41
N GLY A 287 9.67 -15.23 -2.69
CA GLY A 287 9.83 -14.65 -4.02
C GLY A 287 11.12 -13.84 -4.18
N PHE A 288 11.15 -12.98 -5.20
CA PHE A 288 12.23 -12.04 -5.47
C PHE A 288 11.71 -10.84 -6.27
N SER A 289 12.48 -9.76 -6.28
CA SER A 289 12.27 -8.60 -7.15
C SER A 289 13.54 -8.23 -7.90
N MET A 290 13.38 -7.51 -9.02
CA MET A 290 14.44 -6.97 -9.85
C MET A 290 14.36 -5.45 -9.89
N THR A 291 15.50 -4.75 -9.87
CA THR A 291 15.48 -3.30 -10.13
C THR A 291 15.04 -3.05 -11.58
N VAL A 292 13.97 -2.28 -11.77
CA VAL A 292 13.37 -2.01 -13.09
C VAL A 292 14.14 -0.91 -13.82
N ASN A 293 14.31 -1.05 -15.13
CA ASN A 293 14.90 -0.01 -15.97
C ASN A 293 13.81 0.94 -16.50
N PHE A 294 13.41 1.92 -15.68
CA PHE A 294 12.42 2.93 -16.07
C PHE A 294 12.91 3.83 -17.21
N HIS A 295 14.22 4.05 -17.34
CA HIS A 295 14.77 4.78 -18.47
C HIS A 295 14.42 4.10 -19.82
N ALA A 296 14.47 2.77 -19.89
CA ALA A 296 14.06 2.06 -21.11
C ALA A 296 12.56 2.25 -21.41
N LEU A 297 11.71 2.33 -20.38
CA LEU A 297 10.28 2.60 -20.55
C LEU A 297 10.02 4.02 -21.04
N ASP A 298 10.78 5.01 -20.54
CA ASP A 298 10.72 6.40 -21.00
C ASP A 298 11.11 6.51 -22.47
N VAL A 299 12.26 5.94 -22.87
CA VAL A 299 12.70 5.93 -24.27
C VAL A 299 11.69 5.22 -25.19
N TYR A 300 11.12 4.10 -24.74
CA TYR A 300 10.06 3.40 -25.48
C TYR A 300 8.83 4.29 -25.68
N LEU A 301 8.33 4.91 -24.60
CA LEU A 301 7.14 5.76 -24.67
C LEU A 301 7.38 7.02 -25.52
N ALA A 302 8.57 7.62 -25.42
CA ALA A 302 8.96 8.77 -26.24
C ALA A 302 8.94 8.44 -27.74
N LYS A 303 9.34 7.23 -28.13
CA LYS A 303 9.23 6.75 -29.52
C LYS A 303 7.79 6.56 -29.99
N LEU A 304 6.85 6.35 -29.06
CA LEU A 304 5.40 6.34 -29.33
C LEU A 304 4.77 7.74 -29.32
N GLY A 305 5.55 8.80 -29.08
CA GLY A 305 5.07 10.18 -28.98
C GLY A 305 4.54 10.56 -27.59
N GLY A 306 4.82 9.76 -26.56
CA GLY A 306 4.55 10.09 -25.17
C GLY A 306 5.75 10.73 -24.47
N PHE A 307 5.65 10.87 -23.15
CA PHE A 307 6.74 11.34 -22.28
C PHE A 307 6.58 10.79 -20.87
N ALA A 308 7.67 10.79 -20.09
CA ALA A 308 7.65 10.44 -18.67
C ALA A 308 7.98 11.64 -17.77
N LEU A 309 7.43 11.61 -16.56
CA LEU A 309 7.87 12.39 -15.40
C LEU A 309 8.41 11.41 -14.37
N HIS A 310 9.62 11.64 -13.90
CA HIS A 310 10.30 10.78 -12.92
C HIS A 310 10.60 11.59 -11.67
N SER A 311 10.48 10.97 -10.49
CA SER A 311 10.95 11.56 -9.24
C SER A 311 12.44 11.93 -9.30
N THR A 312 12.83 13.04 -8.69
CA THR A 312 14.24 13.36 -8.50
C THR A 312 14.94 12.42 -7.50
N LEU A 313 16.28 12.47 -7.46
CA LEU A 313 17.12 11.62 -6.61
C LEU A 313 16.71 11.74 -5.13
N ARG A 314 16.04 10.71 -4.63
CA ARG A 314 15.98 10.35 -3.22
C ARG A 314 16.88 9.14 -3.03
N ASP A 315 17.38 8.89 -1.82
CA ASP A 315 18.29 7.76 -1.54
C ASP A 315 17.62 6.40 -1.87
N ALA A 316 17.64 6.01 -3.14
CA ALA A 316 17.39 4.72 -3.82
C ALA A 316 16.31 3.74 -3.29
N VAL A 317 15.37 4.12 -2.41
CA VAL A 317 14.37 3.18 -1.87
C VAL A 317 13.23 2.91 -2.86
N LEU A 318 12.77 3.94 -3.58
CA LEU A 318 11.60 3.87 -4.47
C LEU A 318 11.63 5.01 -5.48
N GLU A 319 11.39 4.71 -6.75
CA GLU A 319 11.21 5.72 -7.82
C GLU A 319 9.72 5.80 -8.19
N ALA A 320 9.20 7.02 -8.20
CA ALA A 320 7.83 7.33 -8.57
C ALA A 320 7.80 7.94 -9.98
N SER A 321 6.97 7.45 -10.87
CA SER A 321 6.95 7.91 -12.28
C SER A 321 5.55 7.94 -12.87
N ALA A 322 5.33 8.92 -13.74
CA ALA A 322 4.12 9.07 -14.54
C ALA A 322 4.50 9.03 -16.03
N PHE A 323 3.99 8.04 -16.75
CA PHE A 323 4.19 7.84 -18.18
C PHE A 323 2.90 8.26 -18.90
N VAL A 324 2.98 9.26 -19.77
CA VAL A 324 1.83 9.82 -20.49
C VAL A 324 1.94 9.49 -21.96
N LEU A 325 0.89 8.88 -22.52
CA LEU A 325 0.72 8.66 -23.94
C LEU A 325 -0.62 9.25 -24.37
N GLU A 326 -0.58 10.36 -25.09
CA GLU A 326 -1.78 11.06 -25.55
C GLU A 326 -1.50 11.73 -26.90
N PRO A 327 -1.59 10.95 -28.00
CA PRO A 327 -1.32 11.46 -29.34
C PRO A 327 -2.24 12.64 -29.67
N GLY A 328 -1.64 13.77 -30.05
CA GLY A 328 -2.37 14.98 -30.45
C GLY A 328 -2.53 16.03 -29.36
N LEU A 329 -2.01 15.82 -28.15
CA LEU A 329 -1.84 16.86 -27.14
C LEU A 329 -0.36 16.96 -26.74
N GLU A 330 0.21 18.16 -26.87
CA GLU A 330 1.65 18.37 -26.66
C GLU A 330 2.01 18.89 -25.25
N ASN A 331 1.03 19.44 -24.52
CA ASN A 331 1.28 20.15 -23.25
C ASN A 331 0.37 19.63 -22.14
N PHE A 332 0.98 19.36 -20.98
CA PHE A 332 0.31 18.84 -19.78
C PHE A 332 0.68 19.65 -18.52
N PRO A 333 0.38 20.96 -18.49
CA PRO A 333 0.78 21.83 -17.38
C PRO A 333 0.15 21.44 -16.04
N GLU A 334 -1.10 20.96 -16.00
CA GLU A 334 -1.70 20.53 -14.73
C GLU A 334 -1.14 19.19 -14.27
N THR A 335 -0.87 18.27 -15.19
CA THR A 335 -0.20 17.00 -14.87
C THR A 335 1.18 17.25 -14.29
N GLY A 336 1.99 18.09 -14.95
CA GLY A 336 3.33 18.45 -14.48
C GLY A 336 3.30 19.15 -13.12
N LEU A 337 2.40 20.11 -12.93
CA LEU A 337 2.26 20.83 -11.65
C LEU A 337 1.77 19.91 -10.52
N ALA A 338 0.86 18.98 -10.83
CA ALA A 338 0.38 17.99 -9.86
C ALA A 338 1.50 17.02 -9.47
N PHE A 339 2.29 16.54 -10.44
CA PHE A 339 3.44 15.69 -10.17
C PHE A 339 4.48 16.39 -9.31
N GLU A 340 4.86 17.63 -9.65
CA GLU A 340 5.79 18.44 -8.86
C GLU A 340 5.33 18.55 -7.40
N LYS A 341 4.08 18.94 -7.16
CA LYS A 341 3.57 19.16 -5.80
C LYS A 341 3.34 17.88 -5.00
N ALA A 342 2.88 16.83 -5.66
CA ALA A 342 2.45 15.61 -5.00
C ALA A 342 3.60 14.60 -4.84
N ILE A 343 4.59 14.65 -5.74
CA ILE A 343 5.70 13.70 -5.80
C ILE A 343 7.05 14.38 -5.57
N GLU A 344 7.36 15.53 -6.18
CA GLU A 344 8.68 16.17 -6.06
C GLU A 344 8.87 16.96 -4.76
N ASP A 345 7.91 17.81 -4.37
CA ASP A 345 8.05 18.70 -3.22
C ASP A 345 8.23 17.94 -1.88
N PHE A 346 7.14 17.68 -1.16
CA PHE A 346 7.14 16.82 0.03
C PHE A 346 6.16 15.70 -0.22
N GLY A 347 6.67 14.63 -0.81
CA GLY A 347 5.90 13.52 -1.36
C GLY A 347 5.73 12.34 -0.39
N PRO A 348 5.26 11.19 -0.90
CA PRO A 348 5.12 9.95 -0.15
C PRO A 348 6.45 9.40 0.38
N ILE A 349 7.52 9.46 -0.44
CA ILE A 349 8.83 8.91 -0.10
C ILE A 349 9.53 9.74 0.99
N ASP A 350 9.42 11.07 0.93
CA ASP A 350 9.96 11.94 1.98
C ASP A 350 9.25 11.70 3.32
N PHE A 351 7.92 11.59 3.28
CA PHE A 351 7.14 11.29 4.49
C PHE A 351 7.54 9.94 5.09
N PHE A 352 7.69 8.89 4.27
CA PHE A 352 8.16 7.59 4.73
C PHE A 352 9.52 7.71 5.42
N SER A 353 10.48 8.38 4.79
CA SER A 353 11.82 8.57 5.34
C SER A 353 11.80 9.34 6.66
N VAL A 354 11.02 10.42 6.75
CA VAL A 354 10.84 11.21 7.98
C VAL A 354 10.18 10.37 9.08
N LYS A 355 9.16 9.58 8.76
CA LYS A 355 8.49 8.67 9.70
C LYS A 355 9.48 7.68 10.29
N GLU A 356 10.27 6.99 9.46
CA GLU A 356 11.26 6.00 9.91
C GLU A 356 12.35 6.63 10.79
N CYS A 357 12.83 7.83 10.43
CA CYS A 357 13.78 8.58 11.27
C CYS A 357 13.16 8.93 12.63
N LEU A 358 11.92 9.44 12.65
CA LEU A 358 11.25 9.78 13.91
C LEU A 358 11.02 8.55 14.79
N GLN A 359 10.66 7.41 14.20
CA GLN A 359 10.46 6.16 14.94
C GLN A 359 11.74 5.61 15.56
N SER A 360 12.86 5.73 14.84
CA SER A 360 14.15 5.18 15.30
C SER A 360 14.89 6.12 16.25
N GLU A 361 14.77 7.44 16.06
CA GLU A 361 15.59 8.42 16.80
C GLU A 361 14.82 9.10 17.94
N VAL A 362 13.50 9.25 17.85
CA VAL A 362 12.70 10.00 18.85
C VAL A 362 12.01 9.04 19.81
N LYS A 363 12.61 8.87 21.00
CA LYS A 363 12.08 7.99 22.06
C LYS A 363 10.73 8.45 22.62
N GLU A 364 10.56 9.75 22.82
CA GLU A 364 9.39 10.34 23.44
C GLU A 364 8.84 11.49 22.56
N PRO A 365 8.11 11.15 21.49
CA PRO A 365 7.56 12.15 20.59
C PRO A 365 6.48 12.98 21.30
N SER A 366 6.47 14.30 21.06
CA SER A 366 5.47 15.17 21.68
C SER A 366 4.07 14.90 21.12
N LEU A 367 3.03 15.21 21.91
CA LEU A 367 1.64 15.11 21.46
C LEU A 367 1.40 15.93 20.18
N ARG A 368 1.94 17.16 20.14
CA ARG A 368 1.79 18.04 18.98
C ARG A 368 2.43 17.45 17.73
N MET A 369 3.67 16.98 17.85
CA MET A 369 4.39 16.35 16.74
C MET A 369 3.65 15.11 16.22
N THR A 370 3.09 14.30 17.13
CA THR A 370 2.34 13.10 16.74
C THR A 370 1.07 13.44 15.96
N ILE A 371 0.31 14.46 16.39
CA ILE A 371 -0.87 14.93 15.68
C ILE A 371 -0.50 15.53 14.30
N ASP A 372 0.58 16.30 14.23
CA ASP A 372 1.06 16.87 12.96
C ASP A 372 1.57 15.77 12.01
N LEU A 373 2.21 14.72 12.53
CA LEU A 373 2.60 13.56 11.74
C LEU A 373 1.38 12.80 11.19
N LEU A 374 0.31 12.64 11.99
CA LEU A 374 -0.95 12.06 11.53
C LEU A 374 -1.62 12.88 10.43
N ARG A 375 -1.52 14.21 10.46
CA ARG A 375 -1.98 15.05 9.34
C ARG A 375 -1.14 14.84 8.10
N LEU A 376 0.18 14.89 8.29
CA LEU A 376 1.12 14.75 7.19
C LEU A 376 0.94 13.39 6.51
N SER A 377 0.71 12.32 7.27
CA SER A 377 0.42 10.98 6.74
C SER A 377 -0.92 10.86 6.00
N ARG A 378 -1.73 11.93 6.00
CA ARG A 378 -3.13 11.95 5.59
C ARG A 378 -3.97 10.93 6.38
N TRP A 379 -3.78 10.90 7.70
CA TRP A 379 -4.53 10.07 8.65
C TRP A 379 -4.29 8.57 8.43
N ASP A 380 -3.03 8.18 8.28
CA ASP A 380 -2.60 6.79 8.10
C ASP A 380 -2.79 5.93 9.37
N PRO A 381 -3.53 4.80 9.29
CA PRO A 381 -3.67 3.84 10.38
C PRO A 381 -2.36 3.28 10.94
N GLN A 382 -1.37 2.99 10.09
CA GLN A 382 -0.08 2.47 10.57
C GLN A 382 0.65 3.54 11.37
N THR A 383 0.67 4.80 10.89
CA THR A 383 1.24 5.93 11.63
C THR A 383 0.56 6.11 13.00
N LEU A 384 -0.76 5.97 13.10
CA LEU A 384 -1.44 6.00 14.41
C LEU A 384 -0.97 4.85 15.30
N TYR A 385 -0.93 3.63 14.77
CA TYR A 385 -0.51 2.46 15.52
C TYR A 385 0.90 2.64 16.09
N ASP A 386 1.85 3.04 15.25
CA ASP A 386 3.25 3.19 15.61
C ASP A 386 3.47 4.26 16.71
N PHE A 387 2.72 5.36 16.68
CA PHE A 387 2.87 6.49 17.61
C PHE A 387 1.79 6.59 18.70
N SER A 388 0.92 5.59 18.83
CA SER A 388 -0.23 5.62 19.74
C SER A 388 0.14 5.77 21.22
N GLU A 389 1.28 5.21 21.68
CA GLU A 389 1.72 5.39 23.07
C GLU A 389 2.00 6.86 23.41
N ALA A 390 2.56 7.62 22.46
CA ALA A 390 2.83 9.03 22.64
C ALA A 390 1.55 9.86 22.80
N LEU A 391 0.48 9.46 22.11
CA LEU A 391 -0.86 10.04 22.30
C LEU A 391 -1.41 9.67 23.68
N LEU A 392 -1.38 8.39 24.05
CA LEU A 392 -1.97 7.88 25.29
C LEU A 392 -1.37 8.49 26.55
N GLU A 393 -0.06 8.71 26.57
CA GLU A 393 0.65 9.28 27.71
C GLU A 393 0.26 10.73 27.99
N ARG A 394 -0.10 11.51 26.96
CA ARG A 394 -0.18 12.97 27.02
C ARG A 394 -1.57 13.55 26.77
N VAL A 395 -2.45 12.82 26.07
CA VAL A 395 -3.74 13.35 25.61
C VAL A 395 -4.68 13.75 26.75
N GLU A 396 -4.66 13.01 27.86
CA GLU A 396 -5.57 13.25 28.99
C GLU A 396 -5.35 14.62 29.66
N HIS A 397 -4.11 15.09 29.68
CA HIS A 397 -3.73 16.37 30.29
C HIS A 397 -3.59 17.51 29.28
N ALA A 398 -3.90 17.23 28.01
CA ALA A 398 -3.87 18.23 26.95
C ALA A 398 -5.04 19.23 27.10
N ASP A 399 -4.87 20.39 26.49
CA ASP A 399 -5.95 21.38 26.38
C ASP A 399 -7.20 20.77 25.71
N PRO A 400 -8.43 21.14 26.12
CA PRO A 400 -9.67 20.60 25.54
C PRO A 400 -9.78 20.71 24.01
N ASP A 401 -9.19 21.74 23.40
CA ASP A 401 -9.18 21.88 21.94
C ASP A 401 -8.25 20.85 21.28
N VAL A 402 -7.11 20.56 21.89
CA VAL A 402 -6.19 19.48 21.45
C VAL A 402 -6.84 18.11 21.65
N GLN A 403 -7.59 17.90 22.73
CA GLN A 403 -8.36 16.66 22.92
C GLN A 403 -9.41 16.48 21.82
N ARG A 404 -10.12 17.56 21.45
CA ARG A 404 -11.09 17.53 20.34
C ARG A 404 -10.41 17.20 19.01
N GLU A 405 -9.24 17.78 18.76
CA GLU A 405 -8.40 17.53 17.58
C GLU A 405 -8.00 16.06 17.47
N VAL A 406 -7.57 15.45 18.58
CA VAL A 406 -7.24 14.01 18.62
C VAL A 406 -8.47 13.17 18.28
N ARG A 407 -9.65 13.45 18.84
CA ARG A 407 -10.88 12.69 18.49
C ARG A 407 -11.19 12.73 16.99
N ILE A 408 -11.04 13.90 16.36
CA ILE A 408 -11.24 14.04 14.92
C ILE A 408 -10.18 13.23 14.15
N ALA A 409 -8.92 13.27 14.59
CA ALA A 409 -7.84 12.48 13.99
C ALA A 409 -8.14 10.98 14.05
N LEU A 410 -8.62 10.45 15.19
CA LEU A 410 -8.96 9.04 15.35
C LEU A 410 -10.04 8.57 14.36
N LEU A 411 -11.08 9.39 14.16
CA LEU A 411 -12.16 9.06 13.21
C LEU A 411 -11.66 9.11 11.77
N ARG A 412 -10.83 10.09 11.41
CA ARG A 412 -10.22 10.16 10.08
C ARG A 412 -9.25 9.01 9.80
N VAL A 413 -8.52 8.56 10.82
CA VAL A 413 -7.68 7.37 10.72
C VAL A 413 -8.55 6.14 10.50
N TRP A 414 -9.64 6.00 11.25
CA TRP A 414 -10.58 4.90 11.05
C TRP A 414 -11.17 4.87 9.64
N ASP A 415 -11.48 6.04 9.07
CA ASP A 415 -11.98 6.14 7.69
C ASP A 415 -10.97 5.61 6.65
N ASN A 416 -9.68 5.62 6.96
CA ASN A 416 -8.63 5.06 6.11
C ASN A 416 -8.26 3.61 6.46
N PHE A 417 -8.84 3.02 7.50
CA PHE A 417 -8.52 1.65 7.88
C PHE A 417 -9.20 0.63 6.96
N TYR A 418 -8.38 -0.22 6.36
CA TYR A 418 -8.79 -1.34 5.51
C TYR A 418 -8.03 -2.59 5.98
N SER A 419 -8.75 -3.51 6.61
CA SER A 419 -8.15 -4.71 7.20
C SER A 419 -7.91 -5.77 6.14
N ILE A 420 -6.73 -6.38 6.21
CA ILE A 420 -6.33 -7.51 5.34
C ILE A 420 -6.08 -8.78 6.17
N GLY A 421 -6.64 -8.82 7.38
CA GLY A 421 -6.23 -9.75 8.43
C GLY A 421 -4.89 -9.35 9.05
N ASP A 422 -4.69 -8.04 9.27
CA ASP A 422 -3.48 -7.50 9.87
C ASP A 422 -3.22 -8.07 11.27
N GLU A 423 -1.95 -8.03 11.69
CA GLU A 423 -1.59 -8.25 13.10
C GLU A 423 -1.74 -6.97 13.94
N ILE A 424 -1.85 -5.80 13.29
CA ILE A 424 -1.95 -4.51 13.98
C ILE A 424 -3.40 -4.16 14.33
N ASP A 425 -3.71 -4.22 15.62
CA ASP A 425 -5.06 -3.90 16.13
C ASP A 425 -5.26 -2.37 16.27
N VAL A 426 -5.41 -1.70 15.14
CA VAL A 426 -5.75 -0.27 15.06
C VAL A 426 -7.03 0.09 15.82
N PRO A 427 -8.17 -0.65 15.70
CA PRO A 427 -9.38 -0.31 16.46
C PRO A 427 -9.17 -0.39 17.97
N PHE A 428 -8.35 -1.32 18.47
CA PHE A 428 -7.95 -1.36 19.88
C PHE A 428 -7.18 -0.10 20.29
N GLU A 429 -6.21 0.35 19.49
CA GLU A 429 -5.46 1.58 19.81
C GLU A 429 -6.35 2.83 19.77
N ILE A 430 -7.27 2.92 18.80
CA ILE A 430 -8.29 3.98 18.77
C ILE A 430 -9.14 3.96 20.05
N ALA A 431 -9.61 2.78 20.46
CA ALA A 431 -10.43 2.61 21.66
C ALA A 431 -9.69 3.01 22.94
N ARG A 432 -8.39 2.67 23.07
CA ARG A 432 -7.55 3.09 24.20
C ARG A 432 -7.46 4.61 24.29
N ILE A 433 -7.31 5.30 23.16
CA ILE A 433 -7.19 6.76 23.13
C ILE A 433 -8.54 7.41 23.48
N PHE A 434 -9.67 6.92 22.94
CA PHE A 434 -11.00 7.38 23.36
C PHE A 434 -11.25 7.15 24.85
N TYR A 435 -10.83 6.02 25.40
CA TYR A 435 -10.91 5.73 26.83
C TYR A 435 -10.13 6.76 27.65
N ARG A 436 -8.90 7.12 27.25
CA ARG A 436 -8.10 8.15 27.93
C ARG A 436 -8.67 9.56 27.84
N LEU A 437 -9.53 9.80 26.85
CA LEU A 437 -10.29 11.04 26.70
C LEU A 437 -11.60 11.05 27.49
N ASP A 438 -11.88 10.01 28.28
CA ASP A 438 -13.13 9.80 29.00
C ASP A 438 -14.37 9.64 28.06
N HIS A 439 -14.14 9.27 26.78
CA HIS A 439 -15.16 8.95 25.78
C HIS A 439 -15.49 7.45 25.78
N TYR A 440 -16.03 6.96 26.89
CA TYR A 440 -16.20 5.52 27.12
C TYR A 440 -17.15 4.83 26.12
N LEU A 441 -18.20 5.51 25.67
CA LEU A 441 -19.12 4.95 24.67
C LEU A 441 -18.42 4.71 23.33
N ASP A 442 -17.60 5.65 22.87
CA ASP A 442 -16.85 5.49 21.63
C ASP A 442 -15.74 4.45 21.80
N ALA A 443 -15.07 4.42 22.96
CA ALA A 443 -14.11 3.37 23.29
C ALA A 443 -14.75 1.96 23.22
N VAL A 444 -15.94 1.77 23.78
CA VAL A 444 -16.67 0.48 23.69
C VAL A 444 -16.99 0.11 22.25
N LYS A 445 -17.41 1.07 21.40
CA LYS A 445 -17.66 0.80 19.98
C LYS A 445 -16.40 0.25 19.30
N PHE A 446 -15.27 0.92 19.47
CA PHE A 446 -14.02 0.49 18.84
C PHE A 446 -13.42 -0.78 19.45
N TYR A 447 -13.56 -1.01 20.75
CA TYR A 447 -13.18 -2.30 21.34
C TYR A 447 -14.02 -3.45 20.80
N ARG A 448 -15.33 -3.26 20.56
CA ARG A 448 -16.16 -4.28 19.92
C ARG A 448 -15.70 -4.57 18.50
N VAL A 449 -15.38 -3.53 17.72
CA VAL A 449 -14.77 -3.70 16.39
C VAL A 449 -13.46 -4.48 16.46
N SER A 450 -12.58 -4.19 17.43
CA SER A 450 -11.37 -4.99 17.67
C SER A 450 -11.70 -6.45 18.00
N LEU A 451 -12.66 -6.73 18.87
CA LEU A 451 -13.09 -8.10 19.19
C LEU A 451 -13.64 -8.86 17.97
N ASP A 452 -14.42 -8.18 17.13
CA ASP A 452 -15.02 -8.77 15.92
C ASP A 452 -13.95 -9.10 14.87
N MET A 453 -12.91 -8.27 14.75
CA MET A 453 -11.87 -8.40 13.71
C MET A 453 -10.65 -9.24 14.14
N PHE A 454 -10.24 -9.14 15.41
CA PHE A 454 -9.01 -9.75 15.94
C PHE A 454 -9.29 -10.85 16.98
N GLY A 455 -10.57 -11.07 17.32
CA GLY A 455 -11.00 -12.09 18.25
C GLY A 455 -10.95 -11.67 19.73
N PHE A 456 -11.43 -12.55 20.59
CA PHE A 456 -11.52 -12.29 22.03
C PHE A 456 -10.13 -12.36 22.70
N HIS A 457 -9.67 -11.22 23.18
CA HIS A 457 -8.43 -11.12 23.97
C HIS A 457 -8.72 -10.58 25.38
N LYS A 458 -8.10 -11.18 26.41
CA LYS A 458 -8.34 -10.83 27.83
C LYS A 458 -8.17 -9.34 28.13
N MET A 459 -7.21 -8.68 27.48
CA MET A 459 -6.95 -7.24 27.65
C MET A 459 -8.05 -6.37 27.02
N THR A 460 -8.51 -6.70 25.81
CA THR A 460 -9.59 -5.99 25.14
C THR A 460 -10.89 -6.10 25.94
N VAL A 461 -11.24 -7.32 26.35
CA VAL A 461 -12.42 -7.61 27.18
C VAL A 461 -12.36 -6.87 28.53
N HIS A 462 -11.20 -6.87 29.19
CA HIS A 462 -10.99 -6.12 30.41
C HIS A 462 -11.18 -4.60 30.21
N ASN A 463 -10.66 -4.05 29.12
CA ASN A 463 -10.81 -2.62 28.84
C ASN A 463 -12.27 -2.23 28.54
N VAL A 464 -13.07 -3.12 27.94
CA VAL A 464 -14.53 -2.92 27.84
C VAL A 464 -15.17 -2.84 29.22
N GLY A 465 -14.78 -3.73 30.14
CA GLY A 465 -15.24 -3.69 31.54
C GLY A 465 -14.89 -2.38 32.25
N LEU A 466 -13.67 -1.85 32.03
CA LEU A 466 -13.28 -0.53 32.53
C LEU A 466 -14.20 0.57 31.99
N CYS A 467 -14.51 0.58 30.70
CA CYS A 467 -15.43 1.57 30.13
C CYS A 467 -16.80 1.55 30.84
N TYR A 468 -17.40 0.36 31.01
CA TYR A 468 -18.70 0.23 31.70
C TYR A 468 -18.63 0.67 33.17
N TYR A 469 -17.54 0.36 33.86
CA TYR A 469 -17.32 0.80 35.23
C TYR A 469 -17.35 2.33 35.34
N TYR A 470 -16.60 3.03 34.47
CA TYR A 470 -16.56 4.49 34.47
C TYR A 470 -17.87 5.14 33.99
N MET A 471 -18.68 4.42 33.21
CA MET A 471 -20.06 4.81 32.89
C MET A 471 -21.07 4.51 34.02
N ARG A 472 -20.63 3.89 35.13
CA ARG A 472 -21.44 3.48 36.29
C ARG A 472 -22.44 2.35 36.01
N GLU A 473 -22.21 1.58 34.96
CA GLU A 473 -22.94 0.36 34.60
C GLU A 473 -22.22 -0.85 35.24
N LEU A 474 -22.42 -1.04 36.55
CA LEU A 474 -21.61 -1.96 37.35
C LEU A 474 -21.84 -3.43 36.99
N GLU A 475 -23.08 -3.80 36.66
CA GLU A 475 -23.45 -5.16 36.24
C GLU A 475 -22.74 -5.55 34.93
N GLU A 476 -22.73 -4.65 33.94
CA GLU A 476 -22.01 -4.85 32.69
C GLU A 476 -20.50 -4.90 32.92
N ALA A 477 -19.95 -4.00 33.74
CA ALA A 477 -18.54 -4.02 34.09
C ALA A 477 -18.13 -5.37 34.70
N LEU A 478 -18.93 -5.88 35.65
CA LEU A 478 -18.71 -7.17 36.28
C LEU A 478 -18.76 -8.32 35.26
N HIS A 479 -19.76 -8.31 34.37
CA HIS A 479 -19.87 -9.30 33.29
C HIS A 479 -18.59 -9.35 32.44
N TRP A 480 -18.08 -8.20 31.99
CA TRP A 480 -16.87 -8.16 31.17
C TRP A 480 -15.59 -8.53 31.94
N PHE A 481 -15.48 -8.21 33.23
CA PHE A 481 -14.35 -8.70 34.04
C PHE A 481 -14.41 -10.22 34.26
N ASP A 482 -15.60 -10.80 34.47
CA ASP A 482 -15.76 -12.25 34.52
C ASP A 482 -15.38 -12.90 33.18
N ARG A 483 -15.77 -12.31 32.04
CA ARG A 483 -15.36 -12.77 30.70
C ARG A 483 -13.84 -12.69 30.50
N ALA A 484 -13.15 -11.68 31.02
CA ALA A 484 -11.69 -11.62 30.97
C ALA A 484 -11.05 -12.79 31.73
N LEU A 485 -11.63 -13.18 32.86
CA LEU A 485 -11.16 -14.28 33.70
C LEU A 485 -11.54 -15.67 33.14
N GLU A 486 -12.58 -15.77 32.33
CA GLU A 486 -12.86 -16.97 31.54
C GLU A 486 -11.79 -17.21 30.48
N LEU A 487 -11.26 -16.15 29.86
CA LEU A 487 -10.18 -16.23 28.87
C LEU A 487 -8.81 -16.51 29.53
N ASP A 488 -8.57 -15.92 30.69
CA ASP A 488 -7.38 -16.16 31.50
C ASP A 488 -7.70 -16.00 32.98
N ALA A 489 -7.83 -17.13 33.67
CA ALA A 489 -8.20 -17.17 35.07
C ALA A 489 -7.21 -16.40 35.95
N ASP A 490 -5.92 -16.35 35.59
CA ASP A 490 -4.84 -15.71 36.35
C ASP A 490 -4.59 -14.25 35.95
N TYR A 491 -5.47 -13.67 35.11
CA TYR A 491 -5.36 -12.28 34.70
C TYR A 491 -5.64 -11.32 35.86
N GLY A 492 -4.58 -10.97 36.58
CA GLY A 492 -4.58 -10.16 37.80
C GLY A 492 -5.43 -8.87 37.73
N PRO A 493 -5.30 -8.03 36.68
CA PRO A 493 -6.09 -6.80 36.55
C PRO A 493 -7.60 -7.04 36.59
N ALA A 494 -8.11 -8.08 35.91
CA ALA A 494 -9.53 -8.38 35.95
C ALA A 494 -9.98 -8.91 37.33
N ARG A 495 -9.15 -9.68 38.04
CA ARG A 495 -9.47 -10.12 39.41
C ARG A 495 -9.64 -8.93 40.35
N GLU A 496 -8.73 -7.96 40.28
CA GLU A 496 -8.78 -6.76 41.11
C GLU A 496 -10.04 -5.93 40.84
N TRP A 497 -10.30 -5.64 39.56
CA TRP A 497 -11.45 -4.82 39.16
C TRP A 497 -12.78 -5.50 39.44
N ARG A 498 -12.89 -6.82 39.23
CA ARG A 498 -14.05 -7.61 39.62
C ARG A 498 -14.36 -7.49 41.12
N LEU A 499 -13.35 -7.61 41.98
CA LEU A 499 -13.51 -7.46 43.43
C LEU A 499 -13.97 -6.05 43.81
N ARG A 500 -13.39 -5.03 43.17
CA ARG A 500 -13.77 -3.63 43.37
C ARG A 500 -15.24 -3.39 43.02
N VAL A 501 -15.68 -3.85 41.85
CA VAL A 501 -17.08 -3.72 41.41
C VAL A 501 -18.03 -4.43 42.37
N LYS A 502 -17.73 -5.67 42.79
CA LYS A 502 -18.55 -6.39 43.77
C LYS A 502 -18.64 -5.68 45.11
N ALA A 503 -17.55 -5.05 45.57
CA ALA A 503 -17.55 -4.27 46.80
C ALA A 503 -18.43 -3.01 46.69
N GLU A 504 -18.44 -2.35 45.54
CA GLU A 504 -19.33 -1.21 45.25
C GLU A 504 -20.81 -1.62 45.14
N MET A 505 -21.09 -2.80 44.58
CA MET A 505 -22.44 -3.39 44.51
C MET A 505 -22.93 -3.92 45.88
N GLY A 506 -22.08 -3.97 46.91
CA GLY A 506 -22.44 -4.48 48.23
C GLY A 506 -22.40 -6.01 48.37
N GLU A 507 -21.76 -6.71 47.43
CA GLU A 507 -21.65 -8.18 47.40
C GLU A 507 -20.42 -8.74 48.15
N VAL A 508 -19.64 -7.88 48.82
CA VAL A 508 -18.44 -8.26 49.60
C VAL A 508 -18.60 -7.83 51.06
N SER A 509 -18.11 -8.67 51.98
CA SER A 509 -18.08 -8.40 53.43
C SER A 509 -17.52 -7.01 53.75
N GLU A 510 -18.18 -6.31 54.67
CA GLU A 510 -17.89 -4.94 55.12
C GLU A 510 -16.44 -4.74 55.62
N ALA A 511 -15.75 -5.83 55.99
CA ALA A 511 -14.35 -5.85 56.41
C ALA A 511 -13.33 -5.51 55.30
N TYR A 512 -13.71 -5.59 54.02
CA TYR A 512 -12.81 -5.40 52.88
C TYR A 512 -12.94 -4.03 52.20
N ARG A 513 -13.98 -3.25 52.51
CA ARG A 513 -14.23 -1.91 51.93
C ARG A 513 -13.05 -0.93 52.03
N PRO A 514 -12.29 -0.85 53.14
CA PRO A 514 -11.21 0.15 53.27
C PRO A 514 -9.98 -0.11 52.38
N LEU A 515 -9.77 -1.35 51.92
CA LEU A 515 -8.63 -1.72 51.08
C LEU A 515 -8.77 -1.26 49.61
N TYR A 516 -9.99 -0.88 49.19
CA TYR A 516 -10.32 -0.61 47.79
C TYR A 516 -10.93 0.78 47.56
N ALA A 517 -11.05 1.60 48.62
CA ALA A 517 -11.58 2.95 48.58
C ALA A 517 -10.58 4.03 48.13
N SER A 518 -9.32 3.69 47.85
CA SER A 518 -8.39 4.61 47.19
C SER A 518 -8.79 4.78 45.73
N GLY A 519 -9.57 5.84 45.46
CA GLY A 519 -9.93 6.30 44.13
C GLY A 519 -8.75 6.83 43.29
N GLU A 520 -7.56 6.26 43.43
CA GLU A 520 -6.48 6.51 42.47
C GLU A 520 -6.82 5.74 41.18
N ARG A 521 -6.91 6.45 40.05
CA ARG A 521 -6.96 5.82 38.74
C ARG A 521 -5.69 4.97 38.61
N LEU A 522 -5.77 3.65 38.69
CA LEU A 522 -4.70 2.77 38.21
C LEU A 522 -4.68 2.87 36.68
N ARG A 523 -4.02 3.90 36.15
CA ARG A 523 -4.03 4.29 34.71
C ARG A 523 -3.07 3.49 33.84
N ALA A 524 -2.75 2.26 34.21
CA ALA A 524 -2.04 1.36 33.31
C ALA A 524 -3.10 0.63 32.48
N VAL A 525 -3.45 1.19 31.32
CA VAL A 525 -4.27 0.45 30.34
C VAL A 525 -3.38 -0.69 29.81
N PRO A 526 -3.73 -1.97 30.06
CA PRO A 526 -2.93 -3.10 29.62
C PRO A 526 -2.67 -3.04 28.10
N GLN A 527 -1.40 -3.10 27.71
CA GLN A 527 -0.97 -3.06 26.30
C GLN A 527 -1.12 -4.42 25.65
N SER A 528 -1.72 -4.48 24.46
CA SER A 528 -1.67 -5.67 23.60
C SER A 528 -0.20 -6.05 23.29
N PRO A 529 0.17 -7.34 23.17
CA PRO A 529 1.54 -7.69 22.80
C PRO A 529 1.79 -7.20 21.37
N ARG A 530 2.56 -6.11 21.22
CA ARG A 530 3.01 -5.67 19.90
C ARG A 530 4.04 -6.66 19.38
N LYS A 531 3.74 -7.33 18.26
CA LYS A 531 4.80 -7.94 17.46
C LYS A 531 5.54 -6.80 16.76
N LYS A 532 6.87 -6.80 16.85
CA LYS A 532 7.68 -5.86 16.09
C LYS A 532 7.47 -6.17 14.61
N THR A 533 6.96 -5.21 13.85
CA THR A 533 7.02 -5.24 12.39
C THR A 533 8.50 -5.37 12.02
N PRO A 534 8.90 -6.32 11.15
CA PRO A 534 10.25 -6.29 10.61
C PRO A 534 10.43 -4.98 9.86
N VAL A 535 11.35 -4.15 10.36
CA VAL A 535 11.90 -3.03 9.61
C VAL A 535 12.72 -3.66 8.48
N ALA A 536 12.46 -3.21 7.24
CA ALA A 536 13.07 -3.72 6.02
C ALA A 536 14.61 -3.73 6.10
#